data_AF-A0A820CA42-F1
#
_entry.id   AF-A0A820CA42-F1
#
_cell.length_a   1.000
_cell.length_b   1.000
_cell.length_c   1.000
_cell.angle_alpha   90.00
_cell.angle_beta   90.00
_cell.angle_gamma   90.00
#
_symmetry.space_group_name_H-M   'P 1'
#
loop_
_entity.id
_entity.type
_entity.pdbx_description
1 polymer ?
#
loop_
_entity_poly.entity_id
_entity_poly.type
_entity_poly.pdbx_seq_one_letter_code
_entity_poly.pdbx_strand_id
1 'polypeptide(L)'
;MSDEIEVNATSEYKLDYIVTEGKQPSPEIHGDVFDRQHVMKNFDQYSVEQQHVFVLSVGGIGSSIAMSLVRMGVDTIYLLDRDFVDASNLNRQILFSLLDVGKSKVEVAAQHL
;
A
#
# COMPACT_ATOMS: atom_id res chain seq x y z
N MET A 1 17.55 6.29 -4.65
CA MET A 1 17.35 6.71 -3.25
C MET A 1 16.30 5.77 -2.70
N SER A 2 16.60 5.09 -1.60
CA SER A 2 15.63 4.24 -0.91
C SER A 2 14.51 5.12 -0.36
N ASP A 3 13.27 4.87 -0.76
CA ASP A 3 12.08 5.47 -0.16
C ASP A 3 12.13 5.16 1.35
N GLU A 4 12.20 6.18 2.22
CA GLU A 4 12.23 5.99 3.67
C GLU A 4 10.80 5.70 4.15
N ILE A 5 10.58 4.49 4.68
CA ILE A 5 9.32 4.12 5.32
C ILE A 5 9.31 4.73 6.72
N GLU A 6 8.50 5.76 6.95
CA GLU A 6 8.31 6.35 8.27
C GLU A 6 7.19 5.61 9.02
N VAL A 7 7.56 4.85 10.06
CA VAL A 7 6.61 4.15 10.95
C VAL A 7 6.42 4.99 12.21
N ASN A 8 5.30 5.71 12.31
CA ASN A 8 5.01 6.58 13.45
C ASN A 8 3.87 6.00 14.31
N ALA A 9 4.21 5.48 15.50
CA ALA A 9 3.22 5.04 16.47
C ALA A 9 2.75 6.22 17.36
N THR A 10 1.45 6.52 17.38
CA THR A 10 0.89 7.49 18.34
C THR A 10 0.42 6.79 19.63
N SER A 11 0.57 7.49 20.77
CA SER A 11 0.31 6.95 22.11
C SER A 11 -1.17 6.72 22.41
N GLU A 12 -1.43 5.73 23.27
CA GLU A 12 -2.70 5.19 23.79
C GLU A 12 -3.41 4.12 22.93
N TYR A 13 -3.26 4.15 21.61
CA TYR A 13 -3.63 3.04 20.72
C TYR A 13 -2.50 2.83 19.72
N LYS A 14 -1.71 1.75 19.86
CA LYS A 14 -0.69 1.38 18.85
C LYS A 14 -1.38 1.16 17.50
N LEU A 15 -1.39 2.20 16.71
CA LEU A 15 -1.87 2.23 15.34
C LEU A 15 -0.63 2.35 14.49
N ASP A 16 -0.20 1.23 13.96
CA ASP A 16 0.81 1.23 12.91
C ASP A 16 0.11 1.79 11.67
N TYR A 17 0.62 2.89 11.14
CA TYR A 17 0.28 3.38 9.81
C TYR A 17 1.56 3.74 9.09
N ILE A 18 1.56 3.55 7.78
CA ILE A 18 2.69 3.91 6.93
C ILE A 18 2.19 4.91 5.91
N VAL A 19 2.98 5.95 5.71
CA VAL A 19 2.79 6.98 4.70
C VAL A 19 3.82 6.67 3.64
N THR A 20 3.37 6.33 2.43
CA THR A 20 4.23 6.52 1.26
C THR A 20 4.33 8.03 1.04
N GLU A 21 5.55 8.58 1.02
CA GLU A 21 5.72 10.01 0.73
C GLU A 21 5.11 10.34 -0.62
N GLY A 22 4.55 11.56 -0.71
CA GLY A 22 3.93 12.03 -1.92
C GLY A 22 4.92 12.02 -3.08
N LYS A 23 4.63 11.22 -4.11
CA LYS A 23 5.38 11.20 -5.36
C LYS A 23 4.84 12.32 -6.24
N GLN A 24 5.74 13.06 -6.88
CA GLN A 24 5.31 13.96 -7.94
C GLN A 24 4.61 13.12 -9.01
N PRO A 25 3.46 13.55 -9.54
CA PRO A 25 2.78 12.86 -10.63
C PRO A 25 3.76 12.54 -11.75
N SER A 26 3.69 11.32 -12.26
CA SER A 26 4.58 10.88 -13.31
C SER A 26 4.32 11.72 -14.55
N PRO A 27 5.36 12.22 -15.24
CA PRO A 27 5.16 12.93 -16.49
C PRO A 27 4.49 11.99 -17.50
N GLU A 28 3.39 12.43 -18.13
CA GLU A 28 2.68 11.65 -19.16
C GLU A 28 3.55 11.53 -20.43
N ILE A 29 4.46 10.56 -20.42
CA ILE A 29 5.36 10.26 -21.54
C ILE A 29 5.09 8.84 -22.03
N HIS A 30 5.13 8.66 -23.35
CA HIS A 30 4.98 7.34 -23.94
C HIS A 30 6.09 6.41 -23.43
N GLY A 31 5.69 5.25 -22.91
CA GLY A 31 6.60 4.24 -22.36
C GLY A 31 6.94 4.41 -20.88
N ASP A 32 6.23 5.24 -20.12
CA ASP A 32 6.30 5.22 -18.66
C ASP A 32 5.71 3.91 -18.06
N VAL A 33 5.76 3.79 -16.73
CA VAL A 33 5.24 2.61 -16.01
C VAL A 33 3.71 2.47 -16.09
N PHE A 34 3.00 3.55 -16.45
CA PHE A 34 1.55 3.66 -16.53
C PHE A 34 1.03 3.76 -17.99
N ASP A 35 1.88 3.57 -19.01
CA ASP A 35 1.55 3.69 -20.43
C ASP A 35 0.30 2.88 -20.82
N ARG A 36 0.12 1.70 -20.22
CA ARG A 36 -1.06 0.86 -20.43
C ARG A 36 -2.31 1.33 -19.69
N GLN A 37 -2.18 2.10 -18.62
CA GLN A 37 -3.29 2.73 -17.92
C GLN A 37 -3.76 4.00 -18.66
N HIS A 38 -2.82 4.78 -19.21
CA HIS A 38 -3.11 5.99 -19.99
C HIS A 38 -4.02 5.75 -21.19
N VAL A 39 -3.97 4.56 -21.81
CA VAL A 39 -4.84 4.22 -22.94
C VAL A 39 -6.28 3.86 -22.55
N MET A 40 -6.58 3.69 -21.26
CA MET A 40 -7.93 3.38 -20.79
C MET A 40 -8.84 4.60 -20.92
N LYS A 41 -10.01 4.43 -21.55
CA LYS A 41 -10.99 5.51 -21.70
C LYS A 41 -11.49 5.97 -20.33
N ASN A 42 -11.50 7.30 -20.13
CA ASN A 42 -11.95 7.95 -18.90
C ASN A 42 -11.12 7.61 -17.65
N PHE A 43 -9.89 7.12 -17.82
CA PHE A 43 -8.95 6.95 -16.73
C PHE A 43 -8.02 8.18 -16.69
N ASP A 44 -7.97 8.85 -15.54
CA ASP A 44 -7.16 10.03 -15.31
C ASP A 44 -6.04 9.66 -14.32
N GLN A 45 -4.85 9.38 -14.86
CA GLN A 45 -3.71 8.94 -14.07
C GLN A 45 -3.25 10.05 -13.11
N TYR A 46 -3.22 11.30 -13.57
CA TYR A 46 -2.85 12.45 -12.75
C TYR A 46 -3.77 12.60 -11.53
N SER A 47 -5.09 12.41 -11.71
CA SER A 47 -6.04 12.43 -10.60
C SER A 47 -5.78 11.29 -9.59
N VAL A 48 -5.44 10.09 -10.05
CA VAL A 48 -5.09 8.94 -9.19
C VAL A 48 -3.82 9.20 -8.39
N GLU A 49 -2.80 9.77 -9.04
CA GLU A 49 -1.50 10.15 -8.43
C GLU A 49 -1.59 11.31 -7.43
N GLN A 50 -2.78 11.88 -7.19
CA GLN A 50 -3.00 12.86 -6.13
C GLN A 50 -3.90 12.33 -5.01
N GLN A 51 -4.37 11.09 -5.10
CA GLN A 51 -5.26 10.54 -4.09
C GLN A 51 -4.48 10.11 -2.84
N HIS A 52 -5.10 10.37 -1.70
CA HIS A 52 -4.71 9.79 -0.43
C HIS A 52 -5.81 8.85 0.05
N VAL A 53 -5.47 7.59 0.32
CA VAL A 53 -6.44 6.53 0.62
C VAL A 53 -6.14 5.92 1.98
N PHE A 54 -7.18 5.67 2.76
CA PHE A 54 -7.09 4.97 4.03
C PHE A 54 -7.68 3.55 3.90
N VAL A 55 -6.85 2.53 4.13
CA VAL A 55 -7.23 1.12 4.07
C VAL A 55 -7.34 0.58 5.49
N LEU A 56 -8.58 0.33 5.92
CA LEU A 56 -8.89 -0.28 7.21
C LEU A 56 -8.84 -1.81 7.07
N SER A 57 -7.88 -2.42 7.76
CA SER A 57 -7.41 -3.80 7.69
C SER A 57 -6.59 -4.15 6.45
N VAL A 58 -5.50 -4.90 6.69
CA VAL A 58 -4.63 -5.46 5.65
C VAL A 58 -4.74 -7.00 5.61
N GLY A 59 -5.94 -7.54 5.89
CA GLY A 59 -6.28 -8.95 5.68
C GLY A 59 -6.38 -9.33 4.20
N GLY A 60 -7.10 -10.40 3.84
CA GLY A 60 -7.02 -10.94 2.47
C GLY A 60 -7.52 -9.97 1.39
N ILE A 61 -8.63 -9.30 1.65
CA ILE A 61 -9.19 -8.27 0.76
C ILE A 61 -8.35 -7.00 0.83
N GLY A 62 -8.05 -6.52 2.06
CA GLY A 62 -7.28 -5.31 2.29
C GLY A 62 -5.90 -5.33 1.63
N SER A 63 -5.19 -6.47 1.75
CA SER A 63 -3.92 -6.74 1.07
C SER A 63 -4.02 -6.58 -0.45
N SER A 64 -5.08 -7.13 -1.06
CA SER A 64 -5.29 -7.07 -2.50
C SER A 64 -5.64 -5.65 -2.98
N ILE A 65 -6.42 -4.92 -2.17
CA ILE A 65 -6.76 -3.51 -2.42
C ILE A 65 -5.51 -2.65 -2.32
N ALA A 66 -4.75 -2.74 -1.22
CA ALA A 66 -3.54 -1.96 -1.02
C ALA A 66 -2.52 -2.16 -2.15
N MET A 67 -2.25 -3.41 -2.52
CA MET A 67 -1.36 -3.74 -3.66
C MET A 67 -1.87 -3.15 -4.98
N SER A 68 -3.19 -3.15 -5.20
CA SER A 68 -3.78 -2.56 -6.41
C SER A 68 -3.64 -1.04 -6.41
N LEU A 69 -3.90 -0.37 -5.28
CA LEU A 69 -3.79 1.09 -5.14
C LEU A 69 -2.34 1.56 -5.39
N VAL A 70 -1.34 0.86 -4.82
CA VAL A 70 0.08 1.16 -5.10
C VAL A 70 0.38 1.03 -6.59
N ARG A 71 -0.02 -0.10 -7.19
CA ARG A 71 0.22 -0.35 -8.62
C ARG A 71 -0.52 0.60 -9.54
N MET A 72 -1.65 1.14 -9.09
CA MET A 72 -2.39 2.17 -9.81
C MET A 72 -1.72 3.54 -9.74
N GLY A 73 -0.76 3.74 -8.84
CA GLY A 73 -0.06 5.01 -8.65
C GLY A 73 -0.72 5.93 -7.63
N VAL A 74 -1.54 5.42 -6.70
CA VAL A 74 -2.07 6.25 -5.59
C VAL A 74 -0.92 6.80 -4.75
N ASP A 75 -0.98 8.08 -4.45
CA ASP A 75 0.11 8.83 -3.83
C ASP A 75 0.43 8.35 -2.41
N THR A 76 -0.60 8.38 -1.55
CA THR A 76 -0.47 8.01 -0.14
C THR A 76 -1.49 6.96 0.22
N ILE A 77 -1.03 5.86 0.79
CA ILE A 77 -1.91 4.82 1.33
C ILE A 77 -1.63 4.65 2.82
N TYR A 78 -2.58 5.07 3.64
CA TYR A 78 -2.57 4.84 5.07
C TYR A 78 -3.13 3.45 5.36
N LEU A 79 -2.33 2.60 6.00
CA LEU A 79 -2.76 1.28 6.45
C LEU A 79 -3.12 1.32 7.93
N LEU A 80 -4.15 0.56 8.33
CA LEU A 80 -4.45 0.29 9.73
C LEU A 80 -4.84 -1.17 9.88
N ASP A 81 -4.10 -1.94 10.66
CA ASP A 81 -4.50 -3.27 11.12
C ASP A 81 -3.93 -3.50 12.52
N ARG A 82 -4.67 -4.17 13.39
CA ARG A 82 -4.25 -4.44 14.78
C ARG A 82 -3.74 -5.86 14.98
N ASP A 83 -3.81 -6.69 13.94
CA ASP A 83 -3.39 -8.07 14.01
C ASP A 83 -1.90 -8.23 13.71
N PHE A 84 -1.37 -9.34 14.19
CA PHE A 84 -0.10 -9.90 13.74
C PHE A 84 -0.34 -10.91 12.62
N VAL A 85 0.70 -11.16 11.82
CA VAL A 85 0.65 -12.21 10.80
C VAL A 85 0.51 -13.58 11.48
N ASP A 86 -0.49 -14.35 11.06
CA ASP A 86 -0.75 -15.70 11.57
C ASP A 86 -0.69 -16.73 10.44
N ALA A 87 -0.08 -17.90 10.71
CA ALA A 87 0.11 -18.94 9.70
C ALA A 87 -1.22 -19.43 9.08
N SER A 88 -2.31 -19.48 9.86
CA SER A 88 -3.65 -19.87 9.38
C SER A 88 -4.29 -18.87 8.41
N ASN A 89 -3.69 -17.68 8.28
CA ASN A 89 -4.19 -16.58 7.46
C ASN A 89 -3.47 -16.48 6.11
N LEU A 90 -2.31 -17.13 5.96
CA LEU A 90 -1.45 -17.01 4.78
C LEU A 90 -2.08 -17.53 3.50
N ASN A 91 -3.01 -18.49 3.58
CA ASN A 91 -3.69 -19.06 2.41
C ASN A 91 -4.55 -18.05 1.63
N ARG A 92 -4.81 -16.86 2.21
CA ARG A 92 -5.69 -15.82 1.64
C ARG A 92 -5.13 -14.41 1.75
N GLN A 93 -3.93 -14.22 2.30
CA GLN A 93 -3.31 -12.91 2.51
C GLN A 93 -2.01 -12.82 1.71
N ILE A 94 -2.04 -12.06 0.62
CA ILE A 94 -0.99 -12.09 -0.41
C ILE A 94 0.28 -11.30 -0.06
N LEU A 95 0.23 -10.46 0.99
CA LEU A 95 1.35 -9.61 1.41
C LEU A 95 2.24 -10.24 2.48
N PHE A 96 1.95 -11.47 2.91
CA PHE A 96 2.64 -12.08 4.05
C PHE A 96 3.18 -13.46 3.70
N SER A 97 4.30 -13.81 4.33
CA SER A 97 4.93 -15.12 4.20
C SER A 97 5.05 -15.82 5.55
N LEU A 98 5.49 -17.09 5.54
CA LEU A 98 5.81 -17.82 6.77
C LEU A 98 6.91 -17.13 7.60
N LEU A 99 7.80 -16.35 6.97
CA LEU A 99 8.88 -15.62 7.65
C LEU A 99 8.37 -14.40 8.43
N ASP A 100 7.10 -14.04 8.25
CA ASP A 100 6.48 -12.86 8.83
C ASP A 100 5.56 -13.18 10.01
N VAL A 101 5.30 -14.47 10.26
CA VAL A 101 4.42 -14.91 11.35
C VAL A 101 4.88 -14.32 12.69
N GLY A 102 3.95 -13.68 13.40
CA GLY A 102 4.19 -12.99 14.66
C GLY A 102 4.63 -11.53 14.55
N LYS A 103 4.88 -11.00 13.34
CA LYS A 103 5.15 -9.56 13.10
C LYS A 103 3.86 -8.79 12.86
N SER A 104 3.89 -7.46 13.06
CA SER A 104 2.74 -6.60 12.78
C SER A 104 2.35 -6.71 11.30
N LYS A 105 1.06 -6.88 11.00
CA LYS A 105 0.59 -6.91 9.61
C LYS A 105 0.89 -5.60 8.88
N VAL A 106 0.79 -4.46 9.57
CA VAL A 106 1.01 -3.16 8.91
C VAL A 106 2.48 -2.97 8.56
N GLU A 107 3.39 -3.25 9.49
CA GLU A 107 4.83 -3.13 9.26
C GLU A 107 5.28 -4.00 8.08
N VAL A 108 4.82 -5.26 8.04
CA VAL A 108 5.17 -6.19 6.96
C VAL A 108 4.50 -5.79 5.65
N ALA A 109 3.22 -5.38 5.68
CA ALA A 109 2.51 -5.01 4.46
C ALA A 109 3.21 -3.86 3.73
N ALA A 110 3.64 -2.83 4.46
CA ALA A 110 4.34 -1.71 3.85
C ALA A 110 5.75 -2.02 3.36
N GLN A 111 6.43 -3.04 3.90
CA GLN A 111 7.71 -3.49 3.35
C GLN A 111 7.54 -4.18 1.99
N HIS A 112 6.33 -4.73 1.72
CA HIS A 112 6.02 -5.48 0.50
C HIS A 112 5.22 -4.69 -0.53
N LEU A 113 4.79 -3.47 -0.20
CA LEU A 113 4.05 -2.55 -1.06
C LEU A 113 5.02 -1.55 -1.69
#